data_AF-B4VNW4-F1
#
_entry.id   AF-B4VNW4-F1
#
_cell.length_a   1.000
_cell.length_b   1.000
_cell.length_c   1.000
_cell.angle_alpha   90.00
_cell.angle_beta   90.00
_cell.angle_gamma   90.00
#
_symmetry.space_group_name_H-M   'P 1'
#
loop_
_entity.id
_entity.type
_entity.pdbx_description
1 polymer ?
#
loop_
_entity_poly.entity_id
_entity_poly.type
_entity_poly.pdbx_seq_one_letter_code
_entity_poly.pdbx_strand_id
1 'polypeptide(L)'
;MVLSSIKFTFVFSGFSSRKHRESNVWQRRFWEHTIRDEDDLNKHLDYIHYNPVKHGLVSCPHLWTYSSFDKWVKAGRYQVDWGCHCGANLPQVPDFRELEDKVGE
;
A
#
# COMPACT_ATOMS: atom_id res chain seq x y z
N MET A 1 22.68 42.43 4.06
CA MET A 1 22.71 42.16 2.61
C MET A 1 23.40 40.82 2.43
N VAL A 2 22.64 39.71 2.45
CA VAL A 2 23.18 38.35 2.36
C VAL A 2 22.91 37.87 0.95
N LEU A 3 23.95 37.72 0.13
CA LEU A 3 23.86 37.20 -1.23
C LEU A 3 24.81 36.01 -1.39
N SER A 4 24.19 34.88 -1.75
CA SER A 4 24.68 33.79 -2.60
C SER A 4 26.10 33.23 -2.41
N SER A 5 26.16 31.92 -2.11
CA SER A 5 26.50 30.95 -3.16
C SER A 5 26.17 29.52 -2.76
N ILE A 6 25.32 28.93 -3.60
CA ILE A 6 24.86 27.55 -3.62
C ILE A 6 26.04 26.65 -4.02
N LYS A 7 26.37 25.63 -3.20
CA LYS A 7 27.15 24.47 -3.67
C LYS A 7 26.16 23.35 -3.98
N PHE A 8 25.74 23.29 -5.24
CA PHE A 8 25.02 22.17 -5.83
C PHE A 8 26.06 21.10 -6.16
N THR A 9 26.06 19.97 -5.46
CA THR A 9 26.83 18.79 -5.88
C THR A 9 25.85 17.66 -6.14
N PHE A 10 25.43 17.63 -7.40
CA PHE A 10 24.64 16.59 -8.01
C PHE A 10 25.56 15.41 -8.32
N VAL A 11 25.40 14.29 -7.63
CA VAL A 11 25.93 12.99 -8.11
C VAL A 11 24.72 12.16 -8.53
N PHE A 12 24.34 12.32 -9.79
CA PHE A 12 23.51 11.35 -10.49
C PHE A 12 24.39 10.14 -10.80
N SER A 13 24.20 9.04 -10.07
CA SER A 13 24.67 7.72 -10.45
C SER A 13 23.45 6.82 -10.56
N GLY A 14 23.12 6.40 -11.79
CA GLY A 14 22.10 5.39 -12.04
C GLY A 14 21.19 5.59 -13.26
N PHE A 15 21.67 6.13 -14.38
CA PHE A 15 20.97 5.92 -15.65
C PHE A 15 21.17 4.47 -16.11
N SER A 16 20.27 3.59 -15.71
CA SER A 16 20.06 2.28 -16.35
C SER A 16 18.56 1.98 -16.51
N SER A 17 17.80 3.00 -16.95
CA SER A 17 16.40 2.85 -17.38
C SER A 17 16.17 3.36 -18.80
N ARG A 18 17.18 3.97 -19.45
CA ARG A 18 17.00 4.51 -20.81
C ARG A 18 17.10 3.47 -21.92
N LYS A 19 17.51 2.23 -21.60
CA LYS A 19 17.72 1.16 -22.59
C LYS A 19 16.61 0.11 -22.62
N HIS A 20 15.71 0.12 -21.64
CA HIS A 20 14.48 -0.66 -21.63
C HIS A 20 13.36 0.32 -21.33
N ARG A 21 12.31 0.36 -22.16
CA ARG A 21 11.10 1.17 -21.95
C ARG A 21 10.28 0.65 -20.75
N GLU A 22 10.94 0.37 -19.64
CA GLU A 22 10.33 -0.12 -18.42
C GLU A 22 10.10 1.07 -17.50
N SER A 23 8.82 1.34 -17.22
CA SER A 23 8.44 2.34 -16.23
C SER A 23 8.96 1.86 -14.86
N ASN A 24 9.69 2.73 -14.16
CA ASN A 24 10.30 2.43 -12.86
C ASN A 24 9.26 2.44 -11.70
N VAL A 25 8.04 1.96 -11.99
CA VAL A 25 6.89 1.92 -11.07
C VAL A 25 7.05 0.77 -10.07
N TRP A 26 7.62 -0.34 -10.52
CA TRP A 26 7.80 -1.54 -9.70
C TRP A 26 9.13 -1.50 -8.94
N GLN A 27 9.10 -1.83 -7.65
CA GLN A 27 10.32 -2.14 -6.92
C GLN A 27 10.94 -3.44 -7.46
N ARG A 28 12.27 -3.47 -7.65
CA ARG A 28 12.98 -4.57 -8.32
C ARG A 28 13.00 -5.90 -7.55
N ARG A 29 12.76 -5.88 -6.25
CA ARG A 29 12.77 -7.06 -5.38
C ARG A 29 11.50 -7.04 -4.53
N PHE A 30 11.04 -8.23 -4.15
CA PHE A 30 9.91 -8.41 -3.26
C PHE A 30 10.33 -9.15 -1.99
N TRP A 31 9.48 -9.08 -0.98
CA TRP A 31 9.63 -9.84 0.25
C TRP A 31 8.91 -11.17 0.11
N GLU A 32 9.62 -12.27 0.38
CA GLU A 32 9.06 -13.61 0.40
C GLU A 32 9.05 -14.17 1.82
N HIS A 33 7.97 -14.87 2.17
CA HIS A 33 7.85 -15.63 3.40
C HIS A 33 7.08 -16.91 3.11
N THR A 34 7.69 -18.05 3.42
CA THR A 34 7.05 -19.35 3.25
C THR A 34 6.25 -19.68 4.50
N ILE A 35 4.93 -19.81 4.35
CA ILE A 35 4.00 -20.19 5.40
C ILE A 35 4.28 -21.64 5.83
N ARG A 36 4.46 -21.86 7.13
CA ARG A 36 4.90 -23.16 7.67
C ARG A 36 3.80 -23.98 8.33
N ASP A 37 2.76 -23.31 8.80
CA ASP A 37 1.65 -23.92 9.52
C ASP A 37 0.39 -23.03 9.43
N GLU A 38 -0.71 -23.56 9.96
CA GLU A 38 -2.02 -22.89 9.91
C GLU A 38 -2.04 -21.60 10.77
N ASP A 39 -1.30 -21.56 11.88
CA ASP A 39 -1.24 -20.37 12.73
C ASP A 39 -0.48 -19.23 12.04
N ASP A 40 0.58 -19.57 11.31
CA ASP A 40 1.34 -18.63 10.48
C ASP A 40 0.48 -18.10 9.32
N LEU A 41 -0.32 -18.97 8.69
CA LEU A 41 -1.30 -18.57 7.67
C LEU A 41 -2.29 -17.54 8.24
N ASN A 42 -2.91 -17.86 9.37
CA ASN A 42 -3.91 -16.98 10.00
C ASN A 42 -3.33 -15.60 10.35
N LYS A 43 -2.12 -15.56 10.92
CA LYS A 43 -1.42 -14.29 11.22
C LYS A 43 -1.15 -13.47 9.97
N HIS A 44 -0.74 -14.10 8.88
CA HIS A 44 -0.48 -13.40 7.61
C HIS A 44 -1.77 -12.87 6.97
N LEU A 45 -2.86 -13.63 7.04
CA LEU A 45 -4.17 -13.18 6.57
C LEU A 45 -4.68 -11.99 7.37
N ASP A 46 -4.58 -12.05 8.70
CA ASP A 46 -4.94 -10.96 9.59
C ASP A 46 -4.11 -9.71 9.27
N TYR A 47 -2.80 -9.87 9.07
CA TYR A 47 -1.93 -8.77 8.70
C TYR A 47 -2.37 -8.12 7.37
N ILE A 48 -2.61 -8.93 6.32
CA ILE A 48 -2.98 -8.44 4.99
C ILE A 48 -4.32 -7.70 5.03
N HIS A 49 -5.34 -8.29 5.67
CA HIS A 49 -6.67 -7.69 5.72
C HIS A 49 -6.74 -6.46 6.65
N TYR A 50 -5.92 -6.42 7.70
CA TYR A 50 -5.84 -5.25 8.60
C TYR A 50 -4.95 -4.13 8.06
N ASN A 51 -4.11 -4.38 7.07
CA ASN A 51 -3.12 -3.43 6.57
C ASN A 51 -3.70 -2.05 6.16
N PRO A 52 -4.88 -1.96 5.50
CA PRO A 52 -5.51 -0.67 5.18
C PRO A 52 -5.86 0.15 6.42
N VAL A 53 -6.28 -0.50 7.50
CA VAL A 53 -6.59 0.16 8.79
C VAL A 53 -5.30 0.59 9.47
N LYS A 54 -4.30 -0.31 9.52
CA LYS A 54 -2.97 -0.02 10.09
C LYS A 54 -2.30 1.20 9.45
N HIS A 55 -2.46 1.37 8.14
CA HIS A 55 -1.89 2.51 7.40
C HIS A 55 -2.82 3.74 7.35
N GLY A 56 -3.97 3.70 8.04
CA GLY A 56 -4.88 4.85 8.11
C GLY A 56 -5.51 5.20 6.77
N LEU A 57 -5.78 4.22 5.91
CA LEU A 57 -6.52 4.42 4.65
C LEU A 57 -8.04 4.32 4.86
N VAL A 58 -8.45 3.49 5.82
CA VAL A 58 -9.85 3.26 6.24
C VAL A 58 -9.91 3.04 7.75
N SER A 59 -11.07 3.22 8.36
CA SER A 59 -11.30 2.82 9.76
C SER A 59 -11.54 1.33 9.95
N CYS A 60 -12.04 0.66 8.92
CA CYS A 60 -12.53 -0.72 9.02
C CYS A 60 -12.08 -1.53 7.80
N PRO A 61 -11.67 -2.80 7.97
CA PRO A 61 -11.24 -3.63 6.84
C PRO A 61 -12.32 -3.79 5.75
N HIS A 62 -13.59 -3.90 6.14
CA HIS A 62 -14.71 -4.04 5.19
C HIS A 62 -14.95 -2.80 4.30
N LEU A 63 -14.39 -1.64 4.63
CA LEU A 63 -14.48 -0.43 3.80
C LEU A 63 -13.47 -0.45 2.65
N TRP A 64 -12.48 -1.35 2.68
CA TRP A 64 -11.45 -1.45 1.66
C TRP A 64 -11.83 -2.43 0.54
N THR A 65 -12.40 -1.90 -0.53
CA THR A 65 -12.91 -2.67 -1.69
C THR A 65 -11.83 -3.38 -2.50
N TYR A 66 -10.57 -2.93 -2.38
CA TYR A 66 -9.42 -3.50 -3.11
C TYR A 66 -8.75 -4.66 -2.35
N SER A 67 -9.48 -5.38 -1.49
CA SER A 67 -8.99 -6.59 -0.80
C SER A 67 -9.92 -7.79 -0.99
N SER A 68 -9.44 -8.97 -0.61
CA SER A 68 -10.25 -10.19 -0.56
C SER A 68 -11.14 -10.30 0.69
N PHE A 69 -11.15 -9.30 1.59
CA PHE A 69 -11.77 -9.41 2.91
C PHE A 69 -13.25 -9.87 2.87
N ASP A 70 -14.07 -9.28 1.99
CA ASP A 70 -15.49 -9.63 1.83
C ASP A 70 -15.71 -11.12 1.49
N LYS A 71 -14.82 -11.72 0.70
CA LYS A 71 -14.88 -13.16 0.39
C LYS A 71 -14.64 -14.01 1.63
N TRP A 72 -13.73 -13.59 2.51
CA TRP A 72 -13.41 -14.30 3.75
C TRP A 72 -14.50 -14.14 4.81
N VAL A 73 -15.17 -12.98 4.86
CA VAL A 73 -16.38 -12.77 5.69
C VAL A 73 -17.49 -13.73 5.23
N LYS A 74 -17.77 -13.80 3.92
CA LYS A 74 -18.77 -14.73 3.36
C LYS A 74 -18.44 -16.21 3.62
N ALA A 75 -17.16 -16.54 3.68
CA ALA A 75 -16.69 -17.88 4.03
C ALA A 75 -16.74 -18.17 5.55
N GLY A 76 -17.21 -17.22 6.38
CA GLY A 76 -17.32 -17.37 7.83
C GLY A 76 -15.99 -17.33 8.56
N ARG A 77 -14.91 -16.84 7.92
CA ARG A 77 -13.57 -16.76 8.53
C ARG A 77 -13.35 -15.48 9.34
N TYR A 78 -14.06 -14.41 8.98
CA TYR A 78 -14.07 -13.14 9.71
C TYR A 78 -15.48 -12.72 10.05
N GLN A 79 -15.62 -11.99 11.15
CA GLN A 79 -16.81 -11.17 11.41
C GLN A 79 -16.75 -9.91 10.53
N VAL A 80 -17.92 -9.38 10.14
CA VAL A 80 -17.99 -8.18 9.29
C VAL A 80 -17.35 -6.95 9.95
N ASP A 81 -17.42 -6.88 11.28
CA ASP A 81 -16.88 -5.81 12.11
C ASP A 81 -15.48 -6.12 12.66
N TRP A 82 -14.84 -7.20 12.21
CA TRP A 82 -13.50 -7.57 12.64
C TRP A 82 -12.50 -6.45 12.33
N GLY A 83 -11.68 -6.05 13.32
CA GLY A 83 -10.65 -5.04 13.16
C GLY A 83 -11.16 -3.62 12.90
N CYS A 84 -12.44 -3.33 13.15
CA CYS A 84 -13.00 -2.00 12.98
C CYS A 84 -12.51 -1.03 14.07
N HIS A 85 -12.00 0.13 13.65
CA HIS A 85 -11.58 1.22 14.52
C HIS A 85 -12.44 2.47 14.28
N CYS A 86 -13.65 2.47 14.83
CA CYS A 86 -14.58 3.58 14.74
C CYS A 86 -14.28 4.62 15.84
N GLY A 87 -13.29 5.49 15.61
CA GLY A 87 -12.92 6.63 16.47
C GLY A 87 -12.73 7.90 15.62
N ALA A 88 -13.02 9.07 16.19
CA ALA A 88 -13.20 10.33 15.46
C ALA A 88 -12.03 10.71 14.51
N ASN A 89 -12.42 11.25 13.34
CA ASN A 89 -11.63 11.54 12.14
C ASN A 89 -11.25 10.29 11.33
N LEU A 90 -12.21 9.84 10.52
CA LEU A 90 -11.99 8.83 9.50
C LEU A 90 -11.09 9.39 8.38
N PRO A 91 -10.01 8.70 8.01
CA PRO A 91 -9.30 9.03 6.79
C PRO A 91 -10.23 8.83 5.59
N GLN A 92 -10.24 9.80 4.67
CA GLN A 92 -10.96 9.67 3.41
C GLN A 92 -10.22 8.67 2.54
N VAL A 93 -10.93 7.66 2.02
CA VAL A 93 -10.37 6.75 1.03
C VAL A 93 -9.91 7.58 -0.17
N PRO A 94 -8.65 7.44 -0.64
CA PRO A 94 -8.19 8.18 -1.80
C PRO A 94 -9.07 7.87 -3.02
N ASP A 95 -9.54 8.89 -3.73
CA ASP A 95 -10.14 8.67 -5.05
C ASP A 95 -9.03 8.40 -6.06
N PHE A 96 -8.87 7.13 -6.41
CA PHE A 96 -7.81 6.71 -7.34
C PHE A 96 -8.04 7.17 -8.78
N ARG A 97 -9.23 7.71 -9.12
CA ARG A 97 -9.50 8.28 -10.46
C ARG A 97 -8.58 9.45 -10.78
N GLU A 98 -8.15 10.21 -9.78
CA GLU A 98 -7.21 11.33 -9.95
C GLU A 98 -5.80 10.89 -10.40
N LEU A 99 -5.50 9.59 -10.36
CA LEU A 99 -4.23 9.03 -10.81
C LEU A 99 -4.28 8.57 -12.28
N GLU A 100 -5.46 8.43 -12.87
CA GLU A 100 -5.62 8.03 -14.28
C GLU A 100 -4.94 9.05 -15.22
N ASP A 101 -5.04 10.34 -14.89
CA ASP A 101 -4.43 11.43 -15.66
C ASP A 101 -2.90 11.56 -15.46
N LYS A 102 -2.34 10.89 -14.46
CA LYS A 102 -0.90 10.98 -14.11
C LYS A 102 -0.08 9.78 -14.58
N VAL A 103 -0.75 8.71 -15.01
CA VAL A 103 -0.12 7.46 -15.49
C VAL A 103 -0.45 7.30 -16.98
N GLY A 104 -0.05 8.30 -17.78
CA GLY A 104 -0.07 8.26 -19.24
C GLY A 104 1.34 8.44 -19.79
N GLU A 105 1.66 7.69 -20.84
CA GLU A 105 2.86 7.88 -21.69
C GLU A 105 2.96 9.31 -22.26
#